data_AF-A0A954Y306-F1
#
_entry.id   AF-A0A954Y306-F1
#
_cell.length_a   1.000
_cell.length_b   1.000
_cell.length_c   1.000
_cell.angle_alpha   90.00
_cell.angle_beta   90.00
_cell.angle_gamma   90.00
#
_symmetry.space_group_name_H-M   'P 1'
#
loop_
_entity.id
_entity.type
_entity.pdbx_description
1 polymer ?
#
loop_
_entity_poly.entity_id
_entity_poly.type
_entity_poly.pdbx_seq_one_letter_code
_entity_poly.pdbx_strand_id
1 'polypeptide(L)'
;RAYDGRAARDTLRDWVDCPQRLWDAVCDVLAGGVQQVIHVGPEPNVIPATFQRLSDNIRQQINGNSWEKFGLRAMAGLAERPWLASLLPSRAALLRAPEVKQLVLEDWLLENAPS
;
A
#
# COMPACT_ATOMS: atom_id res chain seq x y z
N ARG A 1 -8.54 -5.13 -22.61
CA ARG A 1 -8.40 -3.83 -21.92
C ARG A 1 -7.72 -2.88 -22.89
N ALA A 2 -8.40 -1.82 -23.31
CA ALA A 2 -7.84 -0.82 -24.23
C ALA A 2 -6.83 0.05 -23.48
N TYR A 3 -5.67 0.29 -24.08
CA TYR A 3 -4.65 1.21 -23.57
C TYR A 3 -5.18 2.64 -23.77
N ASP A 4 -5.47 3.36 -22.70
CA ASP A 4 -6.18 4.65 -22.71
C ASP A 4 -5.27 5.86 -22.98
N GLY A 5 -4.00 5.62 -23.33
CA GLY A 5 -3.08 6.67 -23.79
C GLY A 5 -2.67 7.69 -22.71
N ARG A 6 -3.16 7.55 -21.47
CA ARG A 6 -2.68 8.37 -20.35
C ARG A 6 -1.31 7.88 -19.92
N ALA A 7 -0.32 8.76 -19.98
CA ALA A 7 1.00 8.44 -19.45
C ALA A 7 0.90 8.28 -17.92
N ALA A 8 1.58 7.28 -17.35
CA ALA A 8 1.69 7.12 -15.90
C ALA A 8 2.16 8.42 -15.21
N ARG A 9 2.92 9.24 -15.93
CA ARG A 9 3.36 10.58 -15.50
C ARG A 9 2.22 11.58 -15.28
N ASP A 10 1.20 11.57 -16.14
CA ASP A 10 0.03 12.45 -15.99
C ASP A 10 -0.81 12.02 -14.79
N THR A 11 -0.87 10.72 -14.53
CA THR A 11 -1.51 10.16 -13.34
C THR A 11 -0.74 10.56 -12.06
N LEU A 12 0.59 10.48 -12.08
CA LEU A 12 1.43 10.93 -10.97
C LEU A 12 1.28 12.44 -10.72
N ARG A 13 1.22 13.27 -11.77
CA ARG A 13 0.97 14.71 -11.64
C ARG A 13 -0.41 15.00 -11.04
N ASP A 14 -1.46 14.35 -11.55
CA ASP A 14 -2.81 14.44 -10.98
C ASP A 14 -2.84 14.03 -9.50
N TRP A 15 -2.00 13.08 -9.07
CA TRP A 15 -1.89 12.65 -7.67
C TRP A 15 -1.17 13.65 -6.76
N VAL A 16 -0.20 14.39 -7.30
CA VAL A 16 0.47 15.49 -6.58
C VAL A 16 -0.49 16.68 -6.41
N ASP A 17 -1.27 17.00 -7.45
CA ASP A 17 -2.18 18.15 -7.45
C ASP A 17 -3.51 17.86 -6.74
N CYS A 18 -3.93 16.59 -6.64
CA CYS A 18 -5.16 16.16 -5.95
C CYS A 18 -4.87 15.11 -4.85
N PRO A 19 -4.44 15.50 -3.64
CA PRO A 19 -4.07 14.56 -2.58
C PRO A 19 -5.22 13.64 -2.13
N GLN A 20 -6.48 14.01 -2.35
CA GLN A 20 -7.64 13.16 -2.00
C GLN A 20 -7.72 11.89 -2.86
N ARG A 21 -7.24 11.92 -4.12
CA ARG A 21 -7.20 10.74 -5.02
C ARG A 21 -6.13 9.73 -4.63
N LEU A 22 -5.08 10.18 -3.93
CA LEU A 22 -4.03 9.29 -3.46
C LEU A 22 -4.56 8.29 -2.42
N TRP A 23 -5.43 8.75 -1.52
CA TRP A 23 -6.00 7.88 -0.48
C TRP A 23 -6.91 6.80 -1.07
N ASP A 24 -7.72 7.15 -2.06
CA ASP A 24 -8.56 6.18 -2.79
C ASP A 24 -7.69 5.12 -3.49
N ALA A 25 -6.63 5.55 -4.17
CA ALA A 25 -5.69 4.62 -4.81
C ALA A 25 -5.02 3.67 -3.80
N VAL A 26 -4.63 4.17 -2.62
CA VAL A 26 -4.08 3.33 -1.54
C VAL A 26 -5.11 2.31 -1.06
N CYS A 27 -6.36 2.74 -0.87
CA CYS A 27 -7.44 1.84 -0.45
C CYS A 27 -7.72 0.76 -1.50
N ASP A 28 -7.76 1.13 -2.78
CA ASP A 28 -7.98 0.20 -3.89
C ASP A 28 -6.83 -0.81 -4.02
N VAL A 29 -5.58 -0.37 -3.86
CA VAL A 29 -4.39 -1.26 -3.87
C VAL A 29 -4.47 -2.29 -2.74
N LEU A 30 -4.84 -1.86 -1.54
CA LEU A 30 -4.94 -2.74 -0.37
C LEU A 30 -6.15 -3.70 -0.47
N ALA A 31 -7.28 -3.18 -0.95
CA ALA A 31 -8.48 -3.98 -1.20
C ALA A 31 -8.23 -5.03 -2.30
N GLY A 32 -7.47 -4.66 -3.35
CA GLY A 32 -7.06 -5.56 -4.42
C GLY A 32 -6.10 -6.67 -4.01
N GLY A 33 -5.57 -6.64 -2.78
CA GLY A 33 -4.64 -7.66 -2.27
C GLY A 33 -3.28 -7.64 -2.93
N VAL A 34 -2.86 -6.47 -3.39
CA VAL A 34 -1.52 -6.25 -3.92
C VAL A 34 -0.48 -6.53 -2.83
N GLN A 35 0.51 -7.37 -3.14
CA GLN A 35 1.57 -7.75 -2.21
C GLN A 35 2.83 -6.89 -2.36
N GLN A 36 3.01 -6.26 -3.52
CA GLN A 36 4.18 -5.47 -3.82
C GLN A 36 3.81 -4.25 -4.67
N VAL A 37 4.34 -3.09 -4.29
CA VAL A 37 4.24 -1.84 -5.05
C VAL A 37 5.65 -1.44 -5.48
N ILE A 38 5.83 -1.28 -6.78
CA ILE A 38 7.08 -0.83 -7.39
C ILE A 38 6.95 0.65 -7.70
N HIS A 39 7.83 1.45 -7.11
CA HIS A 39 7.94 2.88 -7.36
C HIS A 39 8.93 3.11 -8.49
N VAL A 40 8.54 3.97 -9.43
CA VAL A 40 9.35 4.35 -10.59
C VAL A 40 9.33 5.87 -10.69
N GLY A 41 10.49 6.49 -10.71
CA GLY A 41 10.69 7.93 -10.84
C GLY A 41 11.46 8.57 -9.68
N PRO A 42 12.05 9.76 -9.90
CA PRO A 42 12.88 10.44 -8.90
C PRO A 42 12.10 10.90 -7.65
N GLU A 43 12.76 10.87 -6.49
CA GLU A 43 12.35 11.34 -5.14
C GLU A 43 11.56 12.67 -5.07
N PRO A 44 10.82 12.98 -3.96
CA PRO A 44 10.21 12.11 -2.97
C PRO A 44 8.76 11.84 -3.36
N ASN A 45 8.47 10.58 -3.69
CA ASN A 45 7.13 10.15 -4.00
C ASN A 45 6.31 10.12 -2.70
N VAL A 46 5.28 10.97 -2.61
CA VAL A 46 4.33 11.02 -1.47
C VAL A 46 3.71 9.63 -1.19
N ILE A 47 3.70 8.76 -2.21
CA ILE A 47 3.13 7.41 -2.18
C ILE A 47 3.88 6.48 -1.22
N PRO A 48 5.19 6.16 -1.38
CA PRO A 48 5.92 5.30 -0.44
C PRO A 48 5.90 5.83 0.99
N ALA A 49 6.03 7.15 1.18
CA ALA A 49 5.90 7.76 2.50
C ALA A 49 4.51 7.54 3.13
N THR A 50 3.45 7.58 2.32
CA THR A 50 2.08 7.29 2.76
C THR A 50 1.92 5.82 3.17
N PHE A 51 2.40 4.88 2.37
CA PHE A 51 2.37 3.45 2.70
C PHE A 51 3.16 3.13 3.98
N GLN A 52 4.34 3.73 4.14
CA GLN A 52 5.17 3.56 5.33
C GLN A 52 4.45 4.08 6.59
N ARG A 53 3.92 5.31 6.55
CA ARG A 53 3.16 5.88 7.67
C ARG A 53 1.93 5.05 8.03
N LEU A 54 1.20 4.55 7.03
CA LEU A 54 0.03 3.69 7.26
C LEU A 54 0.44 2.37 7.92
N SER A 55 1.49 1.73 7.42
CA SER A 55 2.07 0.52 8.00
C SER A 55 2.45 0.73 9.47
N ASP A 56 3.16 1.82 9.78
CA ASP A 56 3.60 2.13 11.14
C ASP A 56 2.42 2.38 12.09
N ASN A 57 1.43 3.16 11.64
CA ASN A 57 0.21 3.40 12.41
C ASN A 57 -0.55 2.11 12.74
N ILE A 58 -0.65 1.20 11.77
CA ILE A 58 -1.35 -0.07 11.96
C ILE A 58 -0.57 -0.98 12.89
N ARG A 59 0.76 -1.08 12.73
CA ARG A 59 1.62 -1.81 13.67
C ARG A 59 1.48 -1.30 15.10
N GLN A 60 1.44 0.02 15.30
CA GLN A 60 1.21 0.62 16.62
C GLN A 60 -0.18 0.29 17.20
N GLN A 61 -1.21 0.29 16.35
CA GLN A 61 -2.56 -0.07 16.78
C GLN A 61 -2.68 -1.55 17.15
N ILE A 62 -1.98 -2.44 16.43
CA ILE A 62 -2.00 -3.89 16.64
C ILE A 62 -1.14 -4.32 17.84
N ASN A 63 -0.05 -3.60 18.17
CA ASN A 63 0.94 -4.05 19.16
C ASN A 63 0.65 -3.75 20.65
N GLY A 64 -0.55 -3.30 21.02
CA GLY A 64 -0.89 -3.00 22.42
C GLY A 64 -1.64 -4.11 23.17
N ASN A 65 -1.65 -4.04 24.51
CA ASN A 65 -2.20 -5.07 25.41
C ASN A 65 -3.71 -4.94 25.72
N SER A 66 -4.52 -4.39 24.82
CA SER A 66 -5.97 -4.25 25.02
C SER A 66 -6.76 -5.31 24.24
N TRP A 67 -7.91 -5.73 24.77
CA TRP A 67 -8.81 -6.71 24.16
C TRP A 67 -9.29 -6.28 22.76
N GLU A 68 -9.53 -4.99 22.54
CA GLU A 68 -9.86 -4.42 21.23
C GLU A 68 -8.74 -4.66 20.20
N LYS A 69 -7.48 -4.64 20.64
CA LYS A 69 -6.30 -4.85 19.79
C LYS A 69 -6.08 -6.33 19.44
N PHE A 70 -6.57 -7.24 20.29
CA PHE A 70 -6.59 -8.68 19.99
C PHE A 70 -7.52 -8.98 18.81
N GLY A 71 -8.68 -8.31 18.75
CA GLY A 71 -9.58 -8.36 17.61
C GLY A 71 -8.93 -7.83 16.32
N LEU A 72 -8.17 -6.73 16.41
CA LEU A 72 -7.42 -6.19 15.27
C LEU A 72 -6.32 -7.13 14.77
N ARG A 73 -5.58 -7.81 15.67
CA ARG A 73 -4.61 -8.86 15.29
C ARG A 73 -5.28 -10.01 14.55
N ALA A 74 -6.41 -10.49 15.05
CA ALA A 74 -7.17 -11.56 14.41
C ALA A 74 -7.61 -11.13 13.00
N MET A 75 -8.15 -9.91 12.86
CA MET A 75 -8.57 -9.36 11.56
C MET A 75 -7.39 -9.15 10.59
N ALA A 76 -6.22 -8.75 11.08
CA ALA A 76 -5.01 -8.63 10.26
C ALA A 76 -4.59 -9.99 9.69
N GLY A 77 -4.56 -11.03 10.52
CA GLY A 77 -4.26 -12.40 10.07
C GLY A 77 -5.31 -12.98 9.11
N LEU A 78 -6.57 -12.53 9.18
CA LEU A 78 -7.59 -12.86 8.19
C LEU A 78 -7.36 -12.12 6.87
N ALA A 79 -6.89 -10.87 6.92
CA ALA A 79 -6.58 -10.07 5.73
C ALA A 79 -5.37 -10.63 4.96
N GLU A 80 -4.45 -11.33 5.60
CA GLU A 80 -3.36 -12.07 4.94
C GLU A 80 -3.88 -13.19 4.02
N ARG A 81 -5.06 -13.75 4.30
CA ARG A 81 -5.63 -14.86 3.53
C ARG A 81 -6.46 -14.30 2.36
N PRO A 82 -6.04 -14.49 1.09
CA PRO A 82 -6.69 -13.82 -0.05
C PRO A 82 -8.18 -14.12 -0.19
N TRP A 83 -8.59 -15.38 0.04
CA TRP A 83 -9.99 -15.80 -0.03
C TRP A 83 -10.85 -15.20 1.08
N LEU A 84 -10.28 -15.00 2.27
CA LEU A 84 -10.94 -14.49 3.47
C LEU A 84 -10.99 -12.96 3.49
N ALA A 85 -9.98 -12.32 2.92
CA ALA A 85 -9.92 -10.87 2.75
C ALA A 85 -11.06 -10.33 1.87
N SER A 86 -11.58 -11.13 0.93
CA SER A 86 -12.74 -10.77 0.10
C SER A 86 -14.04 -10.61 0.90
N LEU A 87 -14.09 -11.14 2.13
CA LEU A 87 -15.22 -11.07 3.05
C LEU A 87 -15.07 -9.96 4.09
N LEU A 88 -13.92 -9.28 4.13
CA LEU A 88 -13.65 -8.21 5.08
C LEU A 88 -14.31 -6.90 4.62
N PRO A 89 -14.82 -6.08 5.55
CA PRO A 89 -15.30 -4.74 5.23
C PRO A 89 -14.22 -3.94 4.51
N SER A 90 -14.59 -3.05 3.58
CA SER A 90 -13.64 -2.27 2.77
C SER A 90 -12.58 -1.53 3.59
N ARG A 91 -12.93 -1.12 4.82
CA ARG A 91 -12.00 -0.46 5.77
C ARG A 91 -10.99 -1.42 6.44
N ALA A 92 -11.29 -2.71 6.52
CA ALA A 92 -10.38 -3.72 7.07
C ALA A 92 -9.26 -4.10 6.08
N ALA A 93 -9.38 -3.74 4.79
CA ALA A 93 -8.29 -3.83 3.82
C ALA A 93 -7.05 -3.04 4.27
N LEU A 94 -7.23 -1.97 5.06
CA LEU A 94 -6.13 -1.19 5.62
C LEU A 94 -5.16 -2.04 6.44
N LEU A 95 -5.65 -3.08 7.15
CA LEU A 95 -4.82 -3.97 7.96
C LEU A 95 -3.73 -4.70 7.17
N ARG A 96 -3.82 -4.71 5.83
CA ARG A 96 -2.82 -5.28 4.93
C ARG A 96 -1.63 -4.35 4.67
N ALA A 97 -1.73 -3.07 5.02
CA ALA A 97 -0.68 -2.10 4.71
C ALA A 97 0.72 -2.50 5.22
N PRO A 98 0.88 -3.12 6.41
CA PRO A 98 2.18 -3.62 6.86
C PRO A 98 2.80 -4.73 6.02
N GLU A 99 1.98 -5.44 5.24
CA GLU A 99 2.38 -6.60 4.44
C GLU A 99 2.75 -6.22 2.99
N VAL A 100 2.38 -5.01 2.54
CA VAL A 100 2.70 -4.56 1.19
C VAL A 100 4.17 -4.17 1.11
N LYS A 101 4.95 -4.94 0.37
CA LYS A 101 6.36 -4.64 0.10
C LYS A 101 6.48 -3.44 -0.83
N GLN A 102 7.21 -2.42 -0.40
CA GLN A 102 7.52 -1.25 -1.21
C GLN A 102 8.92 -1.44 -1.79
N LEU A 103 9.07 -1.32 -3.11
CA LEU A 103 10.36 -1.40 -3.79
C LEU A 103 10.56 -0.16 -4.66
N VAL A 104 11.64 0.57 -4.45
CA VAL A 104 12.07 1.64 -5.36
C VAL A 104 12.92 1.00 -6.45
N LEU A 105 12.48 1.11 -7.70
CA LEU A 105 13.11 0.41 -8.81
C LEU A 105 14.55 0.89 -9.03
N GLU A 106 14.77 2.19 -8.92
CA GLU A 106 16.08 2.82 -9.09
C GLU A 106 17.09 2.30 -8.07
N ASP A 107 16.71 2.25 -6.79
CA ASP A 107 17.56 1.72 -5.71
C ASP A 107 17.89 0.24 -5.96
N TRP A 108 16.87 -0.55 -6.31
CA TRP A 108 17.06 -1.97 -6.61
C TRP A 108 17.98 -2.20 -7.81
N LEU A 109 17.86 -1.39 -8.87
CA LEU A 109 18.72 -1.46 -10.06
C LEU A 109 20.17 -1.10 -9.74
N LEU A 110 20.40 -0.12 -8.85
CA LEU A 110 21.74 0.24 -8.40
C LEU A 110 22.37 -0.89 -7.57
N GLU A 111 21.60 -1.55 -6.71
CA GLU A 111 22.06 -2.69 -5.90
C GLU A 111 22.38 -3.94 -6.74
N ASN A 112 21.68 -4.12 -7.87
CA ASN A 112 21.79 -5.31 -8.72
C ASN A 112 22.48 -5.03 -10.06
N ALA A 113 23.24 -3.93 -10.16
CA ALA A 113 23.97 -3.60 -11.36
C ALA A 113 24.98 -4.72 -11.71
N PRO A 114 24.98 -5.26 -12.94
CA PRO A 114 25.96 -6.25 -13.34
C PRO A 114 27.36 -5.64 -13.29
N SER A 115 28.28 -6.34 -12.62
CA SER A 115 29.70 -6.01 -12.53
C SER A 115 30.41 -6.08 -13.88
#